data_AF-A0A447RLN7-F1
#
_entry.id   AF-A0A447RLN7-F1
#
_cell.length_a   1.000
_cell.length_b   1.000
_cell.length_c   1.000
_cell.angle_alpha   90.00
_cell.angle_beta   90.00
_cell.angle_gamma   90.00
#
_symmetry.space_group_name_H-M   'P 1'
#
loop_
_entity.id
_entity.type
_entity.pdbx_description
1 polymer ?
#
loop_
_entity_poly.entity_id
_entity_poly.type
_entity_poly.pdbx_seq_one_letter_code
_entity_poly.pdbx_strand_id
1 'polypeptide(L)'
;MAAGFRPCKRCQPDKDYPQQQRVDKVAQACRLLEQDAPLTLEALAGQLAMSPFHFHRLFKSVTGMTPKAWQQAWRAQRLREALEQGIPVTRAALAAGFPDSSSYYRQADAALGMTASQFRRGGAATVVTWTTGDCALGRCLVAQSERGVCAVLPGDNDAALLDDLRRRFPNAELREGDPDFCQQMAEIFAHLDDSRRPVSLPLDLQGTAFQLQVWQALRQIPAGETRSYRQVAEHIGQPRAVRAVAGACAANSLAVIVPCHRVVREDGALSGYRWGTARKAQLLAREAQHEEE
;
A
#
# COMPACT_ATOMS: atom_id res chain seq x y z
N MET A 1 25.16 34.48 30.06
CA MET A 1 25.92 33.22 29.99
C MET A 1 25.04 32.20 29.28
N ALA A 2 25.22 31.99 27.98
CA ALA A 2 24.52 30.93 27.26
C ALA A 2 25.31 29.63 27.43
N ALA A 3 24.73 28.64 28.13
CA ALA A 3 25.34 27.34 28.30
C ALA A 3 25.41 26.64 26.92
N GLY A 4 26.63 26.48 26.40
CA GLY A 4 26.89 25.76 25.16
C GLY A 4 26.70 24.26 25.34
N PHE A 5 25.49 23.77 25.14
CA PHE A 5 25.22 22.33 25.09
C PHE A 5 25.73 21.77 23.75
N ARG A 6 26.61 20.76 23.83
CA ARG A 6 27.13 20.04 22.66
C ARG A 6 26.15 18.94 22.25
N PRO A 7 25.66 18.90 21.00
CA PRO A 7 24.66 17.91 20.57
C PRO A 7 25.15 16.48 20.78
N CYS A 8 24.32 15.64 21.40
CA CYS A 8 24.59 14.22 21.61
C CYS A 8 24.70 13.47 20.26
N LYS A 9 25.87 12.92 19.93
CA LYS A 9 26.09 12.11 18.72
C LYS A 9 25.21 10.85 18.64
N ARG A 10 24.70 10.39 19.78
CA ARG A 10 23.84 9.21 19.91
C ARG A 10 22.35 9.52 19.75
N CYS A 11 21.96 10.77 20.03
CA CYS A 11 20.57 11.17 20.18
C CYS A 11 20.04 11.92 18.95
N GLN A 12 20.93 12.43 18.08
CA GLN A 12 20.64 13.07 16.78
C GLN A 12 19.29 13.83 16.70
N PRO A 13 19.01 14.77 17.62
CA PRO A 13 17.69 15.40 17.75
C PRO A 13 17.29 16.30 16.57
N ASP A 14 18.24 16.69 15.70
CA ASP A 14 18.02 17.60 14.55
C ASP A 14 17.96 16.88 13.18
N LYS A 15 17.76 15.55 13.12
CA LYS A 15 17.90 14.82 11.85
C LYS A 15 16.64 14.06 11.44
N ASP A 16 15.91 14.61 10.47
CA ASP A 16 15.00 13.88 9.57
C ASP A 16 15.74 12.87 8.65
N TYR A 17 17.08 12.99 8.58
CA TYR A 17 17.98 12.23 7.72
C TYR A 17 18.00 10.70 7.91
N PRO A 18 17.95 10.10 9.13
CA PRO A 18 18.05 8.66 9.33
C PRO A 18 16.78 7.91 8.91
N GLN A 19 15.61 8.56 8.99
CA GLN A 19 14.34 7.97 8.62
C GLN A 19 14.10 8.07 7.11
N GLN A 20 14.45 9.20 6.50
CA GLN A 20 14.50 9.35 5.04
C GLN A 20 15.43 8.29 4.42
N GLN A 21 16.63 8.10 4.97
CA GLN A 21 17.55 7.07 4.51
C GLN A 21 16.98 5.65 4.62
N ARG A 22 16.14 5.36 5.62
CA ARG A 22 15.47 4.06 5.77
C ARG A 22 14.43 3.85 4.67
N VAL A 23 13.60 4.85 4.40
CA VAL A 23 12.58 4.80 3.35
C VAL A 23 13.24 4.73 1.98
N ASP A 24 14.26 5.54 1.70
CA ASP A 24 15.01 5.54 0.44
C ASP A 24 15.64 4.17 0.16
N LYS A 25 16.17 3.51 1.20
CA LYS A 25 16.70 2.15 1.09
C LYS A 25 15.62 1.12 0.79
N VAL A 26 14.44 1.23 1.40
CA VAL A 26 13.30 0.34 1.10
C VAL A 26 12.76 0.60 -0.31
N ALA A 27 12.62 1.86 -0.70
CA ALA A 27 12.25 2.30 -2.05
C ALA A 27 13.20 1.78 -3.13
N GLN A 28 14.51 1.88 -2.88
CA GLN A 28 15.54 1.29 -3.72
C GLN A 28 15.43 -0.23 -3.74
N ALA A 29 15.17 -0.86 -2.59
CA ALA A 29 14.96 -2.30 -2.52
C ALA A 29 13.76 -2.76 -3.34
N CYS A 30 12.63 -2.05 -3.29
CA CYS A 30 11.46 -2.33 -4.14
C CYS A 30 11.85 -2.30 -5.62
N ARG A 31 12.53 -1.23 -6.08
CA ARG A 31 13.00 -1.11 -7.47
C ARG A 31 13.94 -2.24 -7.88
N LEU A 32 14.78 -2.74 -6.97
CA LEU A 32 15.67 -3.87 -7.22
C LEU A 32 14.89 -5.19 -7.28
N LEU A 33 13.95 -5.39 -6.35
CA LEU A 33 13.09 -6.58 -6.29
C LEU A 33 12.11 -6.67 -7.47
N GLU A 34 11.79 -5.54 -8.10
CA GLU A 34 10.91 -5.43 -9.26
C GLU A 34 11.63 -5.71 -10.61
N GLN A 35 12.89 -6.15 -10.57
CA GLN A 35 13.65 -6.55 -11.77
C GLN A 35 13.45 -8.04 -12.10
N ASP A 36 13.77 -8.42 -13.34
CA ASP A 36 13.59 -9.80 -13.82
C ASP A 36 14.52 -10.80 -13.10
N ALA A 37 15.70 -10.36 -12.66
CA ALA A 37 16.69 -11.25 -12.05
C ALA A 37 16.34 -11.64 -10.60
N PRO A 38 16.47 -12.92 -10.20
CA PRO A 38 16.36 -13.32 -8.81
C PRO A 38 17.45 -12.67 -7.96
N LEU A 39 17.03 -11.97 -6.92
CA LEU A 39 17.89 -11.37 -5.91
C LEU A 39 17.69 -12.09 -4.59
N THR A 40 18.78 -12.62 -4.03
CA THR A 40 18.77 -13.14 -2.66
C THR A 40 18.71 -11.99 -1.66
N LEU A 41 18.29 -12.30 -0.42
CA LEU A 41 18.28 -11.32 0.66
C LEU A 41 19.68 -10.75 0.89
N GLU A 42 20.71 -11.60 0.77
CA GLU A 42 22.12 -11.26 0.93
C GLU A 42 22.59 -10.31 -0.18
N ALA A 43 22.26 -10.59 -1.43
CA ALA A 43 22.60 -9.74 -2.56
C ALA A 43 21.92 -8.37 -2.46
N LEU A 44 20.63 -8.36 -2.10
CA LEU A 44 19.85 -7.15 -1.94
C LEU A 44 20.36 -6.29 -0.78
N ALA A 45 20.65 -6.92 0.37
CA ALA A 45 21.20 -6.22 1.53
C ALA A 45 22.61 -5.67 1.25
N GLY A 46 23.43 -6.42 0.50
CA GLY A 46 24.76 -5.99 0.05
C GLY A 46 24.70 -4.73 -0.83
N GLN A 47 23.79 -4.68 -1.80
CA GLN A 47 23.59 -3.50 -2.66
C GLN A 47 23.11 -2.26 -1.90
N LEU A 48 22.46 -2.44 -0.73
CA LEU A 48 21.95 -1.36 0.11
C LEU A 48 22.90 -1.00 1.28
N ALA A 49 24.09 -1.62 1.32
CA ALA A 49 25.06 -1.50 2.41
C ALA A 49 24.42 -1.74 3.79
N MET A 50 23.68 -2.85 3.93
CA MET A 50 23.01 -3.26 5.16
C MET A 50 23.27 -4.73 5.48
N SER A 51 23.12 -5.12 6.75
CA SER A 51 23.07 -6.55 7.09
C SER A 51 21.72 -7.15 6.66
N PRO A 52 21.69 -8.44 6.22
CA PRO A 52 20.47 -9.11 5.79
C PRO A 52 19.34 -9.06 6.82
N PHE A 53 19.66 -9.30 8.09
CA PHE A 53 18.69 -9.32 9.19
C PHE A 53 18.10 -7.93 9.48
N HIS A 54 18.94 -6.89 9.50
CA HIS A 54 18.48 -5.52 9.71
C HIS A 54 17.60 -5.07 8.55
N PHE A 55 18.03 -5.32 7.32
CA PHE A 55 17.24 -4.99 6.13
C PHE A 55 15.89 -5.72 6.11
N HIS A 56 15.86 -7.02 6.42
CA HIS A 56 14.62 -7.78 6.49
C HIS A 56 13.61 -7.17 7.46
N ARG A 57 14.04 -6.83 8.68
CA ARG A 57 13.18 -6.20 9.69
C ARG A 57 12.70 -4.81 9.25
N LEU A 58 13.60 -4.00 8.69
CA LEU A 58 13.27 -2.68 8.17
C LEU A 58 12.22 -2.77 7.04
N PHE A 59 12.48 -3.62 6.05
CA PHE A 59 11.60 -3.82 4.91
C PHE A 59 10.22 -4.29 5.36
N LYS A 60 10.14 -5.24 6.30
CA LYS A 60 8.86 -5.70 6.87
C LYS A 60 8.15 -4.61 7.66
N SER A 61 8.86 -3.81 8.44
CA SER A 61 8.23 -2.71 9.18
C SER A 61 7.65 -1.62 8.28
N VAL A 62 8.24 -1.39 7.10
CA VAL A 62 7.81 -0.34 6.17
C VAL A 62 6.74 -0.85 5.20
N THR A 63 6.91 -2.06 4.67
CA THR A 63 6.03 -2.61 3.62
C THR A 63 4.94 -3.54 4.15
N GLY A 64 5.06 -4.03 5.39
CA GLY A 64 4.22 -5.10 5.94
C GLY A 64 4.59 -6.50 5.43
N MET A 65 5.47 -6.63 4.44
CA MET A 65 5.86 -7.90 3.81
C MET A 65 7.35 -8.18 3.96
N THR A 66 7.75 -9.45 3.84
CA THR A 66 9.19 -9.78 3.74
C THR A 66 9.69 -9.48 2.31
N PRO A 67 11.00 -9.20 2.11
CA PRO A 67 11.57 -9.00 0.77
C PRO A 67 11.27 -10.17 -0.19
N LYS A 68 11.31 -11.40 0.33
CA LYS A 68 10.97 -12.61 -0.45
C LYS A 68 9.50 -12.62 -0.87
N ALA A 69 8.59 -12.33 0.05
CA ALA A 69 7.16 -12.28 -0.24
C ALA A 69 6.82 -11.16 -1.25
N TRP A 70 7.51 -10.02 -1.16
CA TRP A 70 7.40 -8.93 -2.13
C TRP A 70 7.83 -9.37 -3.53
N GLN A 71 9.02 -9.96 -3.65
CA GLN A 71 9.51 -10.46 -4.94
C GLN A 71 8.55 -11.50 -5.52
N GLN A 72 8.05 -12.42 -4.71
CA GLN A 72 7.08 -13.42 -5.16
C GLN A 72 5.77 -12.80 -5.67
N ALA A 73 5.23 -11.80 -4.96
CA ALA A 73 4.02 -11.10 -5.37
C ALA A 73 4.20 -10.32 -6.69
N TRP A 74 5.33 -9.62 -6.85
CA TRP A 74 5.67 -8.93 -8.10
C TRP A 74 5.73 -9.89 -9.29
N ARG A 75 6.37 -11.05 -9.11
CA ARG A 75 6.46 -12.08 -10.15
C ARG A 75 5.10 -12.68 -10.48
N ALA A 76 4.26 -12.91 -9.47
CA ALA A 76 2.89 -13.36 -9.67
C ALA A 76 2.11 -12.38 -10.56
N GLN A 77 2.21 -11.07 -10.28
CA GLN A 77 1.56 -10.04 -11.06
C GLN A 77 2.05 -10.03 -12.52
N ARG A 78 3.38 -10.00 -12.75
CA ARG A 78 3.94 -10.03 -14.11
C ARG A 78 3.53 -11.29 -14.87
N LEU A 79 3.49 -12.42 -14.19
CA LEU A 79 3.05 -13.69 -14.77
C LEU A 79 1.58 -13.59 -15.21
N ARG A 80 0.69 -13.03 -14.39
CA ARG A 80 -0.72 -12.80 -14.76
C ARG A 80 -0.83 -11.88 -15.97
N GLU A 81 -0.17 -10.73 -15.96
CA GLU A 81 -0.18 -9.76 -17.07
C GLU A 81 0.31 -10.39 -18.38
N ALA A 82 1.39 -11.17 -18.34
CA ALA A 82 1.91 -11.86 -19.51
C ALA A 82 0.95 -12.93 -20.03
N LEU A 83 0.30 -13.69 -19.14
CA LEU A 83 -0.67 -14.71 -19.52
C LEU A 83 -1.95 -14.11 -20.12
N GLU A 84 -2.42 -12.96 -19.59
CA GLU A 84 -3.56 -12.20 -20.14
C GLU A 84 -3.26 -11.68 -21.56
N GLN A 85 -2.01 -11.31 -21.84
CA GLN A 85 -1.54 -10.93 -23.17
C GLN A 85 -1.37 -12.14 -24.13
N GLY A 86 -1.74 -13.34 -23.70
CA GLY A 86 -1.67 -14.55 -24.50
C GLY A 86 -0.27 -15.15 -24.64
N ILE A 87 0.71 -14.67 -23.87
CA ILE A 87 2.08 -15.19 -23.91
C ILE A 87 2.08 -16.66 -23.43
N PRO A 88 2.80 -17.57 -24.12
CA PRO A 88 2.90 -18.97 -23.68
C PRO A 88 3.43 -19.07 -22.26
N VAL A 89 2.85 -19.97 -21.45
CA VAL A 89 3.13 -20.13 -20.01
C VAL A 89 4.62 -20.15 -19.68
N THR A 90 5.41 -20.95 -20.41
CA THR A 90 6.86 -21.04 -20.20
C THR A 90 7.55 -19.69 -20.40
N ARG A 91 7.19 -18.96 -21.45
CA ARG A 91 7.77 -17.64 -21.75
C ARG A 91 7.29 -16.59 -20.74
N ALA A 92 6.03 -16.67 -20.31
CA ALA A 92 5.48 -15.80 -19.28
C ALA A 92 6.17 -16.01 -17.92
N ALA A 93 6.41 -17.25 -17.51
CA ALA A 93 7.11 -17.58 -16.27
C ALA A 93 8.57 -17.10 -16.29
N LEU A 94 9.28 -17.28 -17.42
CA LEU A 94 10.64 -16.78 -17.58
C LEU A 94 10.69 -15.24 -17.57
N ALA A 95 9.77 -14.57 -18.29
CA ALA A 95 9.68 -13.10 -18.31
C ALA A 95 9.25 -12.51 -16.95
N ALA A 96 8.52 -13.29 -16.15
CA ALA A 96 8.19 -12.95 -14.77
C ALA A 96 9.34 -13.24 -13.80
N GLY A 97 10.52 -13.68 -14.26
CA GLY A 97 11.71 -13.86 -13.43
C GLY A 97 11.71 -15.12 -12.57
N PHE A 98 10.84 -16.10 -12.83
CA PHE A 98 10.93 -17.40 -12.16
C PHE A 98 12.21 -18.12 -12.63
N PRO A 99 13.03 -18.66 -11.71
CA PRO A 99 14.33 -19.24 -12.05
C PRO A 99 14.20 -20.44 -12.99
N ASP A 100 15.14 -20.55 -13.92
CA ASP A 100 15.21 -21.60 -14.94
C ASP A 100 15.53 -22.95 -14.28
N SER A 101 14.48 -23.72 -13.98
CA SER A 101 14.56 -25.08 -13.45
C SER A 101 13.21 -25.78 -13.58
N SER A 102 13.16 -27.11 -13.49
CA SER A 102 11.92 -27.91 -13.46
C SER A 102 10.90 -27.50 -12.37
N SER A 103 11.26 -26.58 -11.47
CA SER A 103 10.39 -25.99 -10.46
C SER A 103 9.61 -24.74 -10.94
N TYR A 104 9.84 -24.20 -12.15
CA TYR A 104 9.17 -22.95 -12.56
C TYR A 104 7.65 -23.10 -12.59
N TYR A 105 7.13 -24.21 -13.13
CA TYR A 105 5.68 -24.45 -13.13
C TYR A 105 5.14 -24.49 -11.71
N ARG A 106 5.78 -25.20 -10.77
CA ARG A 106 5.35 -25.22 -9.36
C ARG A 106 5.36 -23.84 -8.69
N GLN A 107 6.36 -23.01 -8.97
CA GLN A 107 6.45 -21.68 -8.37
C GLN A 107 5.47 -20.69 -9.02
N ALA A 108 5.29 -20.77 -10.34
CA ALA A 108 4.28 -20.05 -11.09
C ALA A 108 2.87 -20.44 -10.61
N ASP A 109 2.62 -21.74 -10.46
CA ASP A 109 1.33 -22.27 -10.02
C ASP A 109 1.03 -21.89 -8.56
N ALA A 110 2.02 -21.99 -7.67
CA ALA A 110 1.89 -21.53 -6.29
C ALA A 110 1.67 -20.01 -6.19
N ALA A 111 2.27 -19.23 -7.09
CA ALA A 111 2.08 -17.78 -7.17
C ALA A 111 0.71 -17.38 -7.77
N LEU A 112 0.15 -18.23 -8.64
CA LEU A 112 -1.17 -18.04 -9.24
C LEU A 112 -2.31 -18.65 -8.41
N GLY A 113 -2.01 -19.51 -7.44
CA GLY A 113 -3.00 -20.29 -6.68
C GLY A 113 -3.66 -21.41 -7.49
N MET A 114 -3.21 -21.65 -8.72
CA MET A 114 -3.73 -22.65 -9.68
C MET A 114 -2.70 -22.88 -10.79
N THR A 115 -2.92 -23.82 -11.72
CA THR A 115 -1.97 -23.99 -12.81
C THR A 115 -1.97 -22.81 -13.78
N ALA A 116 -0.80 -22.37 -14.26
CA ALA A 116 -0.70 -21.29 -15.25
C ALA A 116 -1.46 -21.61 -16.56
N SER A 117 -1.62 -22.89 -16.88
CA SER A 117 -2.45 -23.36 -17.99
C SER A 117 -3.96 -23.22 -17.74
N GLN A 118 -4.40 -23.33 -16.49
CA GLN A 118 -5.79 -23.07 -16.08
C GLN A 118 -6.05 -21.57 -16.06
N PHE A 119 -5.14 -20.75 -15.52
CA PHE A 119 -5.20 -19.28 -15.58
C PHE A 119 -5.41 -18.79 -17.02
N ARG A 120 -4.60 -19.26 -17.96
CA ARG A 120 -4.73 -18.93 -19.40
C ARG A 120 -6.04 -19.41 -20.04
N ARG A 121 -6.66 -20.47 -19.52
CA ARG A 121 -7.94 -21.03 -20.00
C ARG A 121 -9.16 -20.40 -19.31
N GLY A 122 -8.98 -19.25 -18.64
CA GLY A 122 -10.02 -18.54 -17.89
C GLY A 122 -9.98 -18.79 -16.39
N GLY A 123 -8.79 -19.03 -15.82
CA GLY A 123 -8.64 -19.43 -14.42
C GLY A 123 -9.04 -18.35 -13.44
N ALA A 124 -9.51 -18.81 -12.28
CA ALA A 124 -10.36 -18.06 -11.36
C ALA A 124 -9.89 -16.63 -11.11
N ALA A 125 -10.80 -15.71 -11.44
CA ALA A 125 -10.78 -14.34 -10.98
C ALA A 125 -10.35 -14.29 -9.50
N THR A 126 -9.46 -13.34 -9.15
CA THR A 126 -9.11 -13.10 -7.74
C THR A 126 -10.42 -12.90 -6.96
N VAL A 127 -10.71 -13.77 -6.00
CA VAL A 127 -11.90 -13.60 -5.17
C VAL A 127 -11.66 -12.40 -4.26
N VAL A 128 -12.56 -11.44 -4.33
CA VAL A 128 -12.57 -10.27 -3.45
C VAL A 128 -13.85 -10.33 -2.65
N THR A 129 -13.73 -10.65 -1.36
CA THR A 129 -14.85 -10.66 -0.44
C THR A 129 -15.07 -9.24 0.08
N TRP A 130 -16.30 -8.76 0.11
CA TRP A 130 -16.62 -7.40 0.51
C TRP A 130 -17.81 -7.35 1.46
N THR A 131 -17.88 -6.30 2.26
CA THR A 131 -19.03 -5.96 3.09
C THR A 131 -19.22 -4.45 3.12
N THR A 132 -20.43 -4.02 3.46
CA THR A 132 -20.77 -2.60 3.64
C THR A 132 -21.23 -2.36 5.06
N GLY A 133 -20.91 -1.18 5.57
CA GLY A 133 -21.28 -0.77 6.92
C GLY A 133 -21.30 0.74 7.02
N ASP A 134 -22.01 1.23 8.03
CA ASP A 134 -22.02 2.65 8.34
C ASP A 134 -20.80 2.98 9.20
N CYS A 135 -20.18 4.11 8.91
CA CYS A 135 -19.12 4.68 9.71
C CYS A 135 -19.29 6.19 9.80
N ALA A 136 -18.37 6.83 10.49
CA ALA A 136 -18.40 8.25 10.73
C ALA A 136 -18.32 9.10 9.44
N LEU A 137 -17.97 8.51 8.28
CA LEU A 137 -17.92 9.15 6.95
C LEU A 137 -19.16 8.89 6.07
N GLY A 138 -20.21 8.29 6.65
CA GLY A 138 -21.38 7.80 5.92
C GLY A 138 -21.27 6.31 5.63
N ARG A 139 -21.81 5.87 4.49
CA ARG A 139 -21.72 4.48 4.07
C ARG A 139 -20.31 4.14 3.62
N CYS A 140 -19.78 2.98 3.99
CA CYS A 140 -18.45 2.54 3.57
C CYS A 140 -18.46 1.07 3.15
N LEU A 141 -17.70 0.76 2.11
CA LEU A 141 -17.41 -0.60 1.68
C LEU A 141 -15.99 -0.97 2.08
N VAL A 142 -15.81 -2.17 2.63
CA VAL A 142 -14.51 -2.77 2.91
C VAL A 142 -14.40 -4.06 2.11
N ALA A 143 -13.26 -4.26 1.46
CA ALA A 143 -12.98 -5.43 0.64
C ALA A 143 -11.63 -6.06 0.99
N GLN A 144 -11.58 -7.39 0.94
CA GLN A 144 -10.41 -8.19 1.24
C GLN A 144 -10.12 -9.14 0.07
N SER A 145 -8.86 -9.17 -0.35
CA SER A 145 -8.32 -10.20 -1.25
C SER A 145 -7.67 -11.32 -0.43
N GLU A 146 -7.13 -12.35 -1.10
CA GLU A 146 -6.31 -13.39 -0.45
C GLU A 146 -5.08 -12.84 0.32
N ARG A 147 -4.64 -11.60 0.02
CA ARG A 147 -3.47 -10.97 0.63
C ARG A 147 -3.80 -10.08 1.83
N GLY A 148 -5.07 -9.68 1.99
CA GLY A 148 -5.49 -8.72 3.01
C GLY A 148 -6.49 -7.69 2.50
N VAL A 149 -6.76 -6.67 3.30
CA VAL A 149 -7.70 -5.58 2.98
C VAL A 149 -7.15 -4.82 1.78
N CYS A 150 -7.88 -4.87 0.66
CA CYS A 150 -7.47 -4.30 -0.62
C CYS A 150 -8.28 -3.05 -1.00
N ALA A 151 -9.45 -2.83 -0.38
CA ALA A 151 -10.23 -1.61 -0.58
C ALA A 151 -10.97 -1.18 0.70
N VAL A 152 -11.00 0.14 0.92
CA VAL A 152 -11.84 0.82 1.91
C VAL A 152 -12.38 2.08 1.24
N LEU A 153 -13.67 2.07 0.92
CA LEU A 153 -14.31 3.00 0.01
C LEU A 153 -15.49 3.70 0.73
N PRO A 154 -15.31 4.95 1.18
CA PRO A 154 -16.42 5.78 1.64
C PRO A 154 -17.31 6.22 0.48
N GLY A 155 -18.61 6.31 0.73
CA GLY A 155 -19.60 6.70 -0.26
C GLY A 155 -20.96 6.99 0.37
N ASP A 156 -21.99 7.03 -0.47
CA ASP A 156 -23.35 7.42 -0.06
C ASP A 156 -24.34 6.26 -0.11
N ASN A 157 -24.09 5.25 -0.95
CA ASN A 157 -24.95 4.07 -1.09
C ASN A 157 -24.17 2.86 -1.62
N ASP A 158 -24.69 1.66 -1.34
CA ASP A 158 -24.02 0.39 -1.61
C ASP A 158 -23.84 0.12 -3.10
N ALA A 159 -24.80 0.49 -3.95
CA ALA A 159 -24.72 0.27 -5.39
C ALA A 159 -23.53 1.01 -6.02
N ALA A 160 -23.37 2.29 -5.68
CA ALA A 160 -22.25 3.10 -6.17
C ALA A 160 -20.89 2.61 -5.65
N LEU A 161 -20.85 2.14 -4.40
CA LEU A 161 -19.65 1.57 -3.79
C LEU A 161 -19.24 0.25 -4.45
N LEU A 162 -20.20 -0.64 -4.71
CA LEU A 162 -19.96 -1.90 -5.39
C LEU A 162 -19.51 -1.68 -6.84
N ASP A 163 -20.08 -0.70 -7.54
CA ASP A 163 -19.62 -0.31 -8.87
C ASP A 163 -18.20 0.26 -8.87
N ASP A 164 -17.82 1.03 -7.84
CA ASP A 164 -16.43 1.47 -7.68
C ASP A 164 -15.49 0.30 -7.41
N LEU A 165 -15.91 -0.68 -6.60
CA LEU A 165 -15.15 -1.91 -6.38
C LEU A 165 -14.96 -2.70 -7.68
N ARG A 166 -16.02 -2.89 -8.48
CA ARG A 166 -15.96 -3.55 -9.80
C ARG A 166 -14.98 -2.87 -10.74
N ARG A 167 -14.98 -1.53 -10.81
CA ARG A 167 -14.04 -0.80 -11.67
C ARG A 167 -12.58 -0.97 -11.24
N ARG A 168 -12.32 -1.11 -9.94
CA ARG A 168 -10.97 -1.32 -9.40
C ARG A 168 -10.47 -2.74 -9.59
N PHE A 169 -11.39 -3.71 -9.53
CA PHE A 169 -11.09 -5.12 -9.67
C PHE A 169 -11.92 -5.75 -10.80
N PRO A 170 -11.73 -5.34 -12.06
CA PRO A 170 -12.58 -5.73 -13.19
C PRO A 170 -12.52 -7.24 -13.48
N ASN A 171 -11.41 -7.89 -13.12
CA ASN A 171 -11.18 -9.32 -13.32
C ASN A 171 -11.38 -10.13 -12.02
N ALA A 172 -11.96 -9.54 -10.97
CA ALA A 172 -12.18 -10.22 -9.69
C ALA A 172 -13.59 -10.80 -9.58
N GLU A 173 -13.71 -11.93 -8.88
CA GLU A 173 -14.99 -12.46 -8.47
C GLU A 173 -15.38 -11.77 -7.16
N LEU A 174 -16.36 -10.87 -7.22
CA LEU A 174 -16.81 -10.14 -6.04
C LEU A 174 -17.82 -10.99 -5.28
N ARG A 175 -17.52 -11.30 -4.01
CA ARG A 175 -18.41 -12.04 -3.12
C ARG A 175 -18.80 -11.19 -1.93
N GLU A 176 -20.08 -11.17 -1.59
CA GLU A 176 -20.50 -10.57 -0.33
C GLU A 176 -20.05 -11.46 0.84
N GLY A 177 -19.58 -10.84 1.91
CA GLY A 177 -19.05 -11.52 3.08
C GLY A 177 -20.14 -12.15 3.94
N ASP A 178 -19.79 -13.27 4.57
CA ASP A 178 -20.62 -13.91 5.59
C ASP A 178 -20.54 -13.14 6.94
N PRO A 179 -21.33 -13.52 7.96
CA PRO A 179 -21.28 -12.85 9.25
C PRO A 179 -19.91 -12.85 9.94
N ASP A 180 -19.13 -13.93 9.79
CA ASP A 180 -17.79 -14.04 10.37
C ASP A 180 -16.82 -13.05 9.70
N PHE A 181 -16.88 -12.92 8.38
CA PHE A 181 -16.16 -11.90 7.63
C PHE A 181 -16.57 -10.49 8.06
N CYS A 182 -17.88 -10.22 8.19
CA CYS A 182 -18.39 -8.93 8.67
C CYS A 182 -17.84 -8.58 10.06
N GLN A 183 -17.79 -9.57 10.97
CA GLN A 183 -17.21 -9.39 12.31
C GLN A 183 -15.70 -9.09 12.24
N GLN A 184 -14.95 -9.76 11.36
CA GLN A 184 -13.53 -9.45 11.16
C GLN A 184 -13.33 -8.03 10.62
N MET A 185 -14.16 -7.59 9.68
CA MET A 185 -14.06 -6.24 9.09
C MET A 185 -14.55 -5.12 10.01
N ALA A 186 -15.22 -5.44 11.14
CA ALA A 186 -15.61 -4.45 12.14
C ALA A 186 -14.43 -3.64 12.68
N GLU A 187 -13.23 -4.21 12.73
CA GLU A 187 -11.99 -3.51 13.08
C GLU A 187 -11.69 -2.35 12.12
N ILE A 188 -11.93 -2.55 10.82
CA ILE A 188 -11.72 -1.51 9.81
C ILE A 188 -12.70 -0.37 10.02
N PHE A 189 -14.00 -0.67 10.22
CA PHE A 189 -14.99 0.37 10.50
C PHE A 189 -14.67 1.14 11.77
N ALA A 190 -14.24 0.45 12.84
CA ALA A 190 -13.79 1.09 14.07
C ALA A 190 -12.57 2.02 13.86
N HIS A 191 -11.64 1.65 12.98
CA HIS A 191 -10.53 2.53 12.58
C HIS A 191 -10.97 3.73 11.74
N LEU A 192 -12.03 3.60 10.93
CA LEU A 192 -12.60 4.72 10.20
C LEU A 192 -13.23 5.76 11.12
N ASP A 193 -13.80 5.31 12.23
CA ASP A 193 -14.38 6.17 13.26
C ASP A 193 -13.31 6.82 14.14
N ASP A 194 -12.24 6.09 14.43
CA ASP A 194 -11.08 6.57 15.19
C ASP A 194 -9.76 6.09 14.57
N SER A 195 -9.13 6.97 13.80
CA SER A 195 -7.90 6.68 13.05
C SER A 195 -6.66 6.40 13.93
N ARG A 196 -6.77 6.53 15.26
CA ARG A 196 -5.71 6.19 16.23
C ARG A 196 -5.77 4.72 16.61
N ARG A 197 -6.92 4.06 16.43
CA ARG A 197 -7.03 2.61 16.69
C ARG A 197 -6.13 1.86 15.71
N PRO A 198 -5.27 0.93 16.18
CA PRO A 198 -4.43 0.18 15.27
C PRO A 198 -5.27 -0.75 14.40
N VAL A 199 -4.85 -0.92 13.14
CA VAL A 199 -5.33 -1.98 12.26
C VAL A 199 -4.29 -3.10 12.25
N SER A 200 -4.69 -4.27 12.73
CA SER A 200 -3.92 -5.50 12.84
C SER A 200 -4.08 -6.40 11.60
N LEU A 201 -5.15 -6.22 10.84
CA LEU A 201 -5.41 -6.93 9.59
C LEU A 201 -4.33 -6.64 8.53
N PRO A 202 -3.90 -7.66 7.76
CA PRO A 202 -2.96 -7.45 6.67
C PRO A 202 -3.57 -6.54 5.60
N LEU A 203 -2.74 -5.67 5.02
CA LEU A 203 -3.15 -4.74 3.96
C LEU A 203 -2.56 -5.19 2.62
N ASP A 204 -3.41 -5.25 1.60
CA ASP A 204 -3.01 -5.52 0.22
C ASP A 204 -2.88 -4.20 -0.56
N LEU A 205 -1.74 -3.53 -0.41
CA LEU A 205 -1.42 -2.33 -1.15
C LEU A 205 -1.08 -2.67 -2.61
N GLN A 206 -2.03 -2.41 -3.52
CA GLN A 206 -1.85 -2.62 -4.96
C GLN A 206 -1.63 -1.29 -5.68
N GLY A 207 -0.39 -1.02 -6.08
CA GLY A 207 -0.02 0.19 -6.80
C GLY A 207 1.38 0.08 -7.40
N THR A 208 1.72 1.04 -8.27
CA THR A 208 3.08 1.21 -8.78
C THR A 208 4.08 1.46 -7.63
N ALA A 209 5.37 1.19 -7.83
CA ALA A 209 6.40 1.47 -6.85
C ALA A 209 6.35 2.91 -6.31
N PHE A 210 6.08 3.88 -7.19
CA PHE A 210 5.91 5.28 -6.81
C PHE A 210 4.69 5.50 -5.92
N GLN A 211 3.54 4.90 -6.25
CA GLN A 211 2.33 4.98 -5.42
C GLN A 211 2.56 4.35 -4.05
N LEU A 212 3.22 3.19 -3.99
CA LEU A 212 3.53 2.51 -2.73
C LEU A 212 4.45 3.37 -1.84
N GLN A 213 5.47 4.02 -2.43
CA GLN A 213 6.32 4.97 -1.72
C GLN A 213 5.53 6.15 -1.14
N VAL A 214 4.65 6.74 -1.96
CA VAL A 214 3.78 7.83 -1.51
C VAL A 214 2.88 7.35 -0.37
N TRP A 215 2.15 6.24 -0.53
CA TRP A 215 1.23 5.74 0.49
C TRP A 215 1.93 5.37 1.80
N GLN A 216 3.16 4.87 1.74
CA GLN A 216 3.99 4.67 2.93
C GLN A 216 4.31 5.99 3.62
N ALA A 217 4.71 7.03 2.87
CA ALA A 217 4.92 8.37 3.42
C ALA A 217 3.65 8.94 4.06
N LEU A 218 2.48 8.74 3.43
CA LEU A 218 1.20 9.17 3.99
C LEU A 218 0.93 8.54 5.36
N ARG A 219 1.17 7.23 5.49
CA ARG A 219 0.97 6.48 6.75
C ARG A 219 1.87 6.95 7.89
N GLN A 220 2.93 7.72 7.61
CA GLN A 220 3.80 8.31 8.64
C GLN A 220 3.30 9.67 9.13
N ILE A 221 2.32 10.29 8.47
CA ILE A 221 1.74 11.56 8.92
C ILE A 221 0.85 11.25 10.13
N PRO A 222 1.13 11.75 11.34
CA PRO A 222 0.31 11.49 12.52
C PRO A 222 -1.12 12.01 12.36
N ALA A 223 -2.07 11.43 13.11
CA ALA A 223 -3.40 12.00 13.23
C ALA A 223 -3.30 13.40 13.86
N GLY A 224 -4.04 14.37 13.34
CA GLY A 224 -4.01 15.77 13.78
C GLY A 224 -3.05 16.64 12.96
N GLU A 225 -2.05 16.02 12.32
CA GLU A 225 -1.10 16.72 11.48
C GLU A 225 -1.47 16.70 9.99
N THR A 226 -1.02 17.73 9.27
CA THR A 226 -1.13 17.80 7.82
C THR A 226 0.23 18.02 7.17
N ARG A 227 0.35 17.63 5.90
CA ARG A 227 1.50 17.93 5.02
C ARG A 227 1.03 18.44 3.68
N SER A 228 1.82 19.27 3.02
CA SER A 228 1.54 19.67 1.64
C SER A 228 1.98 18.60 0.64
N TYR A 229 1.40 18.59 -0.56
CA TYR A 229 1.89 17.71 -1.64
C TYR A 229 3.39 17.89 -1.93
N ARG A 230 3.92 19.12 -1.75
CA ARG A 230 5.35 19.41 -1.90
C ARG A 230 6.16 18.75 -0.78
N GLN A 231 5.73 18.90 0.46
CA GLN A 231 6.41 18.26 1.61
C GLN A 231 6.44 16.74 1.46
N VAL A 232 5.36 16.12 0.96
CA VAL A 232 5.35 14.68 0.67
C VAL A 232 6.33 14.34 -0.46
N ALA A 233 6.38 15.15 -1.54
CA ALA A 233 7.32 14.94 -2.65
C ALA A 233 8.79 15.06 -2.20
N GLU A 234 9.09 16.02 -1.33
CA GLU A 234 10.40 16.18 -0.68
C GLU A 234 10.73 14.99 0.23
N HIS A 235 9.76 14.55 1.05
CA HIS A 235 9.89 13.40 1.95
C HIS A 235 10.03 12.05 1.22
N ILE A 236 9.76 11.94 -0.07
CA ILE A 236 10.07 10.72 -0.85
C ILE A 236 11.32 10.88 -1.71
N GLY A 237 12.11 11.95 -1.48
CA GLY A 237 13.33 12.23 -2.23
C GLY A 237 13.09 12.67 -3.68
N GLN A 238 11.86 13.07 -4.03
CA GLN A 238 11.49 13.49 -5.38
C GLN A 238 10.80 14.87 -5.39
N PRO A 239 11.51 15.98 -5.06
CA PRO A 239 10.89 17.30 -4.89
C PRO A 239 10.11 17.82 -6.10
N ARG A 240 10.46 17.37 -7.31
CA ARG A 240 9.79 17.75 -8.56
C ARG A 240 8.50 16.97 -8.83
N ALA A 241 8.21 15.92 -8.06
CA ALA A 241 7.12 14.98 -8.32
C ALA A 241 5.77 15.39 -7.70
N VAL A 242 5.57 16.67 -7.35
CA VAL A 242 4.36 17.17 -6.64
C VAL A 242 3.04 16.73 -7.31
N ARG A 243 2.95 16.86 -8.65
CA ARG A 243 1.74 16.43 -9.39
C ARG A 243 1.55 14.90 -9.37
N ALA A 244 2.65 14.15 -9.47
CA ALA A 244 2.60 12.69 -9.40
C ALA A 244 2.17 12.22 -8.01
N VAL A 245 2.63 12.89 -6.94
CA VAL A 245 2.16 12.64 -5.55
C VAL A 245 0.67 12.88 -5.43
N ALA A 246 0.15 13.98 -6.00
CA ALA A 246 -1.29 14.23 -6.01
C ALA A 246 -2.07 13.11 -6.74
N GLY A 247 -1.56 12.64 -7.88
CA GLY A 247 -2.11 11.48 -8.59
C GLY A 247 -2.07 10.20 -7.75
N ALA A 248 -0.99 9.93 -7.03
CA ALA A 248 -0.89 8.78 -6.13
C ALA A 248 -1.87 8.88 -4.94
N CYS A 249 -2.07 10.08 -4.38
CA CYS A 249 -3.08 10.31 -3.33
C CYS A 249 -4.50 10.03 -3.86
N ALA A 250 -4.81 10.47 -5.09
CA ALA A 250 -6.09 10.22 -5.73
C ALA A 250 -6.30 8.73 -6.10
N ALA A 251 -5.22 8.01 -6.39
CA ALA A 251 -5.26 6.58 -6.69
C ALA A 251 -5.49 5.69 -5.46
N ASN A 252 -5.44 6.24 -4.24
CA ASN A 252 -5.62 5.47 -3.01
C ASN A 252 -6.93 4.66 -3.01
N SER A 253 -6.83 3.39 -2.61
CA SER A 253 -7.96 2.47 -2.44
C SER A 253 -8.28 2.16 -0.97
N LEU A 254 -7.44 2.58 -0.02
CA LEU A 254 -7.59 2.30 1.41
C LEU A 254 -7.80 3.63 2.14
N ALA A 255 -9.01 4.18 2.06
CA ALA A 255 -9.34 5.43 2.75
C ALA A 255 -9.03 5.34 4.25
N VAL A 256 -8.55 6.44 4.83
CA VAL A 256 -8.16 6.60 6.24
C VAL A 256 -6.97 5.74 6.69
N ILE A 257 -6.96 4.43 6.36
CA ILE A 257 -5.82 3.53 6.61
C ILE A 257 -4.55 4.04 5.92
N VAL A 258 -4.68 4.45 4.67
CA VAL A 258 -3.70 5.30 3.98
C VAL A 258 -4.25 6.73 4.05
N PRO A 259 -3.75 7.59 4.94
CA PRO A 259 -4.42 8.84 5.32
C PRO A 259 -4.15 9.96 4.30
N CYS A 260 -4.60 9.78 3.06
CA CYS A 260 -4.42 10.78 2.00
C CYS A 260 -5.23 12.08 2.23
N HIS A 261 -6.18 12.07 3.17
CA HIS A 261 -6.87 13.27 3.64
C HIS A 261 -5.95 14.23 4.39
N ARG A 262 -4.86 13.75 5.01
CA ARG A 262 -3.85 14.57 5.71
C ARG A 262 -2.95 15.36 4.77
N VAL A 263 -3.05 15.15 3.46
CA VAL A 263 -2.27 15.90 2.47
C VAL A 263 -3.09 17.02 1.85
N VAL A 264 -2.67 18.25 2.02
CA VAL A 264 -3.37 19.47 1.56
C VAL A 264 -2.56 20.23 0.53
N ARG A 265 -3.17 21.24 -0.09
CA ARG A 265 -2.41 22.19 -0.91
C ARG A 265 -1.54 23.08 -0.01
N GLU A 266 -0.52 23.70 -0.61
CA GLU A 266 0.43 24.57 0.10
C GLU A 266 -0.24 25.81 0.71
N ASP A 267 -1.36 26.26 0.13
CA ASP A 267 -2.22 27.34 0.65
C ASP A 267 -3.23 26.84 1.71
N GLY A 268 -3.14 25.58 2.14
CA GLY A 268 -4.07 24.95 3.08
C GLY A 268 -5.42 24.56 2.46
N ALA A 269 -5.66 24.87 1.18
CA ALA A 269 -6.93 24.57 0.54
C ALA A 269 -7.16 23.05 0.41
N LEU A 270 -8.39 22.63 0.69
CA LEU A 270 -8.82 21.25 0.54
C LEU A 270 -9.21 21.00 -0.91
N SER A 271 -8.39 20.20 -1.60
CA SER A 271 -8.70 19.72 -2.95
C SER A 271 -8.26 18.28 -3.14
N GLY A 272 -8.67 17.69 -4.26
CA GLY A 272 -8.10 16.43 -4.78
C GLY A 272 -8.39 15.20 -3.92
N TYR A 273 -9.34 15.28 -2.98
CA TYR A 273 -9.75 14.09 -2.23
C TYR A 273 -10.71 13.25 -3.06
N ARG A 274 -10.37 11.98 -3.24
CA ARG A 274 -11.12 11.06 -4.09
C ARG A 274 -12.60 10.97 -3.71
N TRP A 275 -12.89 11.01 -2.40
CA TRP A 275 -14.24 10.83 -1.85
C TRP A 275 -14.92 12.17 -1.47
N GLY A 276 -14.42 13.29 -2.02
CA GLY A 276 -15.00 14.62 -1.87
C GLY A 276 -14.42 15.45 -0.73
N THR A 277 -14.29 16.76 -0.96
CA THR A 277 -13.67 17.70 0.01
C THR A 277 -14.42 17.79 1.34
N ALA A 278 -15.74 17.56 1.35
CA ALA A 278 -16.54 17.50 2.58
C ALA A 278 -16.07 16.40 3.54
N ARG A 279 -15.88 15.17 3.06
CA ARG A 279 -15.35 14.06 3.87
C ARG A 279 -13.93 14.32 4.35
N LYS A 280 -13.09 14.93 3.51
CA LYS A 280 -11.73 15.34 3.90
C LYS A 280 -11.75 16.36 5.04
N ALA A 281 -12.59 17.38 4.94
CA ALA A 281 -12.74 18.38 6.01
C ALA A 281 -13.22 17.74 7.31
N GLN A 282 -14.21 16.85 7.24
CA GLN A 282 -14.74 16.12 8.39
C GLN A 282 -13.66 15.28 9.09
N LEU A 283 -12.83 14.55 8.33
CA LEU A 283 -11.73 13.75 8.87
C LEU A 283 -10.71 14.62 9.60
N LEU A 284 -10.26 15.71 8.97
CA LEU A 284 -9.28 16.61 9.56
C LEU A 284 -9.82 17.27 10.85
N ALA A 285 -11.08 17.70 10.84
CA ALA A 285 -11.70 18.31 12.02
C ALA A 285 -11.77 17.33 13.21
N ARG A 286 -12.13 16.06 12.97
CA ARG A 286 -12.14 15.04 14.02
C ARG A 286 -10.76 14.75 14.58
N GLU A 287 -9.78 14.63 13.71
CA GLU A 287 -8.41 14.35 14.14
C GLU A 287 -7.84 15.48 15.02
N ALA A 288 -8.19 16.73 14.72
CA ALA A 288 -7.79 17.91 15.50
C ALA A 288 -8.51 18.02 16.86
N GLN A 289 -9.80 17.68 16.94
CA GLN A 289 -10.57 17.77 18.20
C GLN A 289 -10.06 16.84 19.30
N HIS A 290 -9.56 15.66 18.94
CA HIS A 290 -9.05 14.71 19.92
C HIS A 290 -7.60 14.99 20.36
N GLU A 291 -6.93 16.06 19.90
CA GLU A 291 -5.63 16.50 20.45
C GLU A 291 -5.78 17.35 21.72
N GLU A 292 -6.97 17.89 21.97
CA GLU A 292 -7.25 18.79 23.11
C GLU A 292 -7.78 18.07 24.37
N GLU A 293 -8.04 16.76 24.28
CA GLU A 293 -8.44 15.88 25.41
C GLU A 293 -7.26 15.05 25.95
#